data_AF-A0A9X0QJW0-F1
#
_entry.id   AF-A0A9X0QJW0-F1
#
_cell.length_a   1.000
_cell.length_b   1.000
_cell.length_c   1.000
_cell.angle_alpha   90.00
_cell.angle_beta   90.00
_cell.angle_gamma   90.00
#
_symmetry.space_group_name_H-M   'P 1'
#
loop_
_entity.id
_entity.type
_entity.pdbx_description
1 polymer ?
#
loop_
_entity_poly.entity_id
_entity_poly.type
_entity_poly.pdbx_seq_one_letter_code
_entity_poly.pdbx_strand_id
1 'polypeptide(L)'
;MHASLSPDALRSTFESQEESEPHALPVHSHHILDLTEVPYMDSAGLGLIVSHYVRCQSTGVRLVVAGVNPRVLQLFEMTKVDKFFRGSLE
;
A
#
# COMPACT_ATOMS: atom_id res chain seq x y z
N MET A 1 53.59 3.65 17.67
CA MET A 1 53.22 3.31 16.28
C MET A 1 51.73 3.58 16.13
N HIS A 2 51.34 4.67 15.49
CA HIS A 2 49.93 5.01 15.27
C HIS A 2 49.40 4.14 14.13
N ALA A 3 48.45 3.25 14.42
CA ALA A 3 47.77 2.47 13.38
C ALA A 3 46.78 3.40 12.66
N SER A 4 47.13 3.80 11.44
CA SER A 4 46.23 4.44 10.50
C SER A 4 45.17 3.41 10.08
N LEU A 5 43.93 3.63 10.51
CA LEU A 5 42.78 2.93 9.96
C LEU A 5 42.62 3.37 8.51
N SER A 6 42.72 2.42 7.58
CA SER A 6 42.51 2.65 6.15
C SER A 6 41.03 2.96 5.89
N PRO A 7 40.69 3.86 4.96
CA PRO A 7 39.29 4.24 4.68
C PRO A 7 38.40 3.06 4.27
N ASP A 8 38.97 1.97 3.73
CA ASP A 8 38.25 0.73 3.43
C ASP A 8 37.72 0.00 4.68
N ALA A 9 38.42 0.09 5.82
CA ALA A 9 38.01 -0.60 7.04
C ALA A 9 36.74 0.00 7.64
N LEU A 10 36.50 1.30 7.46
CA LEU A 10 35.26 1.96 7.88
C LEU A 10 34.07 1.62 6.98
N ARG A 11 34.33 1.20 5.74
CA ARG A 11 33.27 0.88 4.76
C ARG A 11 32.64 -0.47 5.06
N SER A 12 33.43 -1.44 5.54
CA SER A 12 32.93 -2.77 5.93
C SER A 12 32.11 -2.77 7.22
N THR A 13 32.22 -1.75 8.08
CA THR A 13 31.47 -1.69 9.35
C THR A 13 30.11 -1.00 9.22
N PHE A 14 29.89 -0.23 8.15
CA PHE A 14 28.60 0.39 7.82
C PHE A 14 27.70 -0.49 6.95
N GLU A 15 28.24 -1.61 6.46
CA GLU A 15 27.47 -2.69 5.87
C GLU A 15 26.86 -3.50 7.03
N SER A 16 25.88 -2.88 7.69
CA SER A 16 25.06 -3.51 8.71
C SER A 16 24.59 -4.85 8.17
N GLN A 17 25.07 -5.91 8.80
CA GLN A 17 24.57 -7.26 8.64
C GLN A 17 23.09 -7.26 9.05
N GLU A 18 22.20 -7.00 8.10
CA GLU A 18 20.83 -7.48 8.16
C GLU A 18 20.88 -8.97 7.82
N GLU A 19 21.27 -9.76 8.83
CA GLU A 19 20.97 -11.17 8.89
C GLU A 19 19.46 -11.32 9.04
N SER A 20 18.75 -11.15 7.92
CA SER A 20 17.32 -11.45 7.81
C SER A 20 17.17 -12.75 7.02
N GLU A 21 16.53 -13.71 7.67
CA GLU A 21 16.28 -15.08 7.25
C GLU A 21 15.93 -15.27 5.75
N PRO A 22 16.30 -16.41 5.13
CA PRO A 22 16.00 -16.67 3.74
C PRO A 22 14.50 -16.87 3.54
N HIS A 23 13.91 -16.05 2.66
CA HIS A 23 12.66 -16.33 1.94
C HIS A 23 11.32 -16.08 2.66
N ALA A 24 11.12 -14.88 3.21
CA ALA A 24 9.79 -14.28 3.17
C ALA A 24 9.66 -13.54 1.83
N LEU A 25 8.79 -14.01 0.93
CA LEU A 25 8.33 -13.19 -0.20
C LEU A 25 8.00 -11.80 0.32
N PRO A 26 8.27 -10.69 -0.41
CA PRO A 26 7.83 -9.37 0.03
C PRO A 26 6.34 -9.48 0.36
N VAL A 27 6.02 -9.41 1.66
CA VAL A 27 4.66 -9.58 2.12
C VAL A 27 4.00 -8.26 1.77
N HIS A 28 3.50 -8.16 0.54
CA HIS A 28 2.69 -7.04 0.15
C HIS A 28 1.46 -7.10 1.05
N SER A 29 1.42 -6.22 2.04
CA SER A 29 0.25 -6.11 2.91
C SER A 29 -0.91 -5.62 2.05
N HIS A 30 -1.98 -6.39 2.01
CA HIS A 30 -3.21 -6.04 1.30
C HIS A 30 -4.30 -5.69 2.32
N HIS A 31 -4.99 -4.58 2.11
CA HIS A 31 -6.26 -4.29 2.77
C HIS A 31 -7.39 -4.54 1.79
N ILE A 32 -8.34 -5.39 2.16
CA ILE A 32 -9.53 -5.68 1.36
C ILE A 32 -10.70 -4.93 1.99
N LEU A 33 -11.34 -4.08 1.21
CA LEU A 33 -12.57 -3.39 1.58
C LEU A 33 -13.72 -4.06 0.84
N ASP A 34 -14.51 -4.86 1.56
CA ASP A 34 -15.72 -5.48 1.02
C ASP A 34 -16.90 -4.50 1.09
N LEU A 35 -17.49 -4.20 -0.06
CA LEU A 35 -18.65 -3.32 -0.21
C LEU A 35 -19.92 -4.08 -0.57
N THR A 36 -19.94 -5.41 -0.43
CA THR A 36 -21.08 -6.28 -0.81
C THR A 36 -22.34 -5.88 -0.06
N GLU A 37 -22.22 -5.56 1.23
CA GLU A 37 -23.34 -5.12 2.09
C GLU A 37 -23.55 -3.59 2.08
N VAL A 38 -22.90 -2.86 1.16
CA VAL A 38 -23.01 -1.41 1.04
C VAL A 38 -23.90 -1.07 -0.16
N PRO A 39 -25.22 -0.88 0.03
CA PRO A 39 -26.15 -0.62 -1.07
C PRO A 39 -26.01 0.79 -1.66
N TYR A 40 -25.45 1.74 -0.89
CA TYR A 40 -25.31 3.13 -1.29
C TYR A 40 -24.08 3.77 -0.63
N MET A 41 -23.50 4.76 -1.32
CA MET A 41 -22.40 5.56 -0.83
C MET A 41 -22.61 7.03 -1.23
N ASP A 42 -22.35 7.93 -0.30
CA ASP A 42 -22.35 9.39 -0.52
C ASP A 42 -20.92 9.95 -0.51
N SER A 43 -20.79 11.28 -0.51
CA SER A 43 -19.51 11.98 -0.52
C SER A 43 -18.65 11.70 0.72
N ALA A 44 -19.26 11.48 1.88
CA ALA A 44 -18.52 11.15 3.11
C ALA A 44 -17.91 9.75 3.03
N GLY A 45 -18.66 8.76 2.56
CA GLY A 45 -18.17 7.40 2.35
C GLY A 45 -17.02 7.36 1.35
N LEU A 46 -17.13 8.09 0.25
CA LEU A 46 -16.06 8.24 -0.73
C LEU A 46 -14.80 8.87 -0.12
N GLY A 47 -14.97 9.95 0.67
CA GLY A 47 -13.87 10.62 1.34
C GLY A 47 -13.12 9.71 2.31
N LEU A 48 -13.84 8.83 3.01
CA LEU A 48 -13.24 7.82 3.90
C LEU A 48 -12.38 6.83 3.12
N ILE A 49 -12.89 6.31 2.00
CA ILE A 49 -12.17 5.36 1.14
C ILE A 49 -10.90 6.01 0.56
N VAL A 50 -11.00 7.23 0.03
CA VAL A 50 -9.86 7.95 -0.53
C VAL A 50 -8.81 8.24 0.56
N SER A 51 -9.24 8.65 1.75
CA SER A 51 -8.33 8.89 2.88
C SER A 51 -7.60 7.61 3.29
N HIS A 52 -8.32 6.48 3.34
CA HIS A 52 -7.72 5.18 3.63
C HIS A 52 -6.75 4.73 2.53
N TYR A 53 -7.09 4.96 1.25
CA TYR A 53 -6.21 4.70 0.11
C TYR A 53 -4.89 5.47 0.21
N VAL A 54 -4.94 6.78 0.50
CA VAL A 54 -3.74 7.61 0.67
C VAL A 54 -2.86 7.09 1.80
N ARG A 55 -3.46 6.69 2.93
CA ARG A 55 -2.72 6.09 4.04
C ARG A 55 -2.05 4.77 3.62
N CYS A 56 -2.77 3.89 2.94
CA CYS A 56 -2.23 2.61 2.45
C CYS A 56 -1.05 2.83 1.49
N GLN A 57 -1.16 3.79 0.58
CA GLN A 57 -0.07 4.16 -0.33
C GLN A 57 1.19 4.61 0.43
N SER A 58 1.03 5.43 1.49
CA SER A 58 2.16 5.91 2.29
C SER A 58 2.89 4.79 3.06
N THR A 59 2.21 3.67 3.31
CA THR A 59 2.74 2.53 4.08
C THR A 59 3.12 1.34 3.19
N GLY A 60 3.06 1.48 1.86
CA GLY A 60 3.33 0.37 0.93
C GLY A 60 2.29 -0.75 0.97
N VAL A 61 1.10 -0.47 1.53
CA VAL A 61 -0.04 -1.39 1.60
C VAL A 61 -0.89 -1.22 0.35
N ARG A 62 -1.29 -2.31 -0.31
CA ARG A 62 -2.22 -2.24 -1.44
C ARG A 62 -3.65 -2.30 -0.93
N LEU A 63 -4.47 -1.33 -1.33
CA LEU A 63 -5.91 -1.37 -1.10
C LEU A 63 -6.62 -2.10 -2.26
N VAL A 64 -7.47 -3.05 -1.92
CA VAL A 64 -8.34 -3.82 -2.82
C VAL A 64 -9.78 -3.51 -2.41
N VAL A 65 -10.65 -3.28 -3.37
CA VAL A 65 -12.08 -3.07 -3.11
C VAL A 65 -12.86 -4.18 -3.79
N ALA A 66 -13.62 -4.94 -3.03
CA ALA A 66 -14.41 -6.07 -3.49
C ALA A 66 -15.91 -5.82 -3.30
N GLY A 67 -16.75 -6.55 -4.03
CA GLY A 67 -18.21 -6.47 -3.83
C GLY A 67 -18.85 -5.13 -4.23
N VAL A 68 -18.20 -4.34 -5.09
CA VAL A 68 -18.72 -3.03 -5.51
C VAL A 68 -19.97 -3.21 -6.34
N ASN A 69 -21.09 -2.62 -5.89
CA ASN A 69 -22.32 -2.63 -6.67
C ASN A 69 -22.28 -1.59 -7.82
N PRO A 70 -23.16 -1.70 -8.84
CA PRO A 70 -23.14 -0.80 -10.00
C PRO A 70 -23.31 0.68 -9.66
N ARG A 71 -24.10 1.00 -8.62
CA ARG A 71 -24.34 2.39 -8.21
C ARG A 71 -23.09 3.02 -7.58
N VAL A 72 -22.40 2.26 -6.73
CA VAL A 72 -21.15 2.69 -6.10
C VAL A 72 -20.02 2.77 -7.15
N LEU A 73 -20.00 1.84 -8.11
CA LEU A 73 -19.06 1.90 -9.23
C LEU A 73 -19.26 3.17 -10.07
N GLN A 74 -20.50 3.51 -10.42
CA GLN A 74 -20.80 4.76 -11.13
C GLN A 74 -20.34 5.99 -10.36
N LEU A 75 -20.49 6.01 -9.03
CA LEU A 75 -19.97 7.08 -8.19
C LEU A 75 -18.44 7.18 -8.31
N PHE A 76 -17.73 6.05 -8.27
CA PHE A 76 -16.27 6.02 -8.44
C PHE A 76 -15.84 6.54 -9.81
N GLU A 77 -16.54 6.17 -10.88
CA GLU A 77 -16.25 6.64 -12.25
C GLU A 77 -16.50 8.15 -12.40
N MET A 78 -17.65 8.64 -11.91
CA MET A 78 -18.00 10.07 -11.96
C MET A 78 -16.99 10.93 -11.21
N THR A 79 -16.46 10.40 -10.10
CA THR A 79 -15.46 11.08 -9.27
C THR A 79 -14.02 10.79 -9.67
N LYS A 80 -13.81 9.97 -10.70
CA LYS A 80 -12.49 9.52 -11.21
C LYS A 80 -11.63 8.79 -10.18
N VAL A 81 -12.28 8.25 -9.14
CA VAL A 81 -11.68 7.47 -8.05
C VAL A 81 -11.46 6.02 -8.49
N ASP A 82 -12.16 5.55 -9.53
CA ASP A 82 -11.98 4.24 -10.17
C ASP A 82 -10.52 3.95 -10.54
N LYS A 83 -9.79 5.00 -10.93
CA LYS A 83 -8.37 4.91 -11.33
C LYS A 83 -7.44 4.46 -10.20
N PHE A 84 -7.83 4.68 -8.95
CA PHE A 84 -7.05 4.24 -7.79
C PHE A 84 -7.12 2.73 -7.59
N PHE A 85 -8.12 2.06 -8.16
CA PHE A 85 -8.39 0.64 -7.95
C PHE A 85 -8.21 -0.23 -9.21
N ARG A 86 -7.66 0.34 -10.29
CA ARG A 86 -7.59 -0.28 -11.63
C ARG A 86 -6.80 -1.61 -11.73
N GLY A 87 -6.17 -2.07 -10.65
CA GLY A 87 -5.51 -3.38 -10.56
C GLY A 87 -6.09 -4.32 -9.49
N SER A 88 -7.28 -4.00 -8.99
CA SER A 88 -7.96 -4.70 -7.88
C SER A 88 -9.47 -4.90 -8.12
N LEU A 89 -10.01 -4.44 -9.25
CA LEU A 89 -11.44 -4.43 -9.59
C LEU A 89 -11.84 -5.54 -10.59
N GLU A 90 -11.04 -6.59 -10.71
CA GLU A 90 -11.38 -7.77 -11.54
C GLU A 90 -12.32 -8.74 -10.82
#